data_AF-A0A3P6MAU6-F1
#
_entry.id   AF-A0A3P6MAU6-F1
#
_cell.length_a   1.000
_cell.length_b   1.000
_cell.length_c   1.000
_cell.angle_alpha   90.00
_cell.angle_beta   90.00
_cell.angle_gamma   90.00
#
_symmetry.space_group_name_H-M   'P 1'
#
loop_
_entity.id
_entity.type
_entity.pdbx_description
1 polymer ?
#
loop_
_entity_poly.entity_id
_entity_poly.type
_entity_poly.pdbx_seq_one_letter_code
_entity_poly.pdbx_strand_id
1 'polypeptide(L)'
;MIASLFSANGVAAAIDLCQGYDIKASCHASRQSLSGITQDWSVADGQWLVFSDMTNNASGGAVFLQQGAEFSLLPENETGMTLFANNTVTGEYNNGGAIFAKENSTLNLTDVIFSGNVAGGYGGAIYSSGTNDTGAVDLRVTNAMFRNNIANDGKGGAIYTINNDVYLSDVIFDNNQAYTSTSYSDGDGGAIDVTDNNSDSKHPSGYTIINNTAFTNNTAGNAANLLI
;
A
#
# COMPACT_ATOMS: atom_id res chain seq x y z
N MET A 1 22.46 -5.12 -5.76
CA MET A 1 22.93 -6.08 -4.73
C MET A 1 22.62 -5.46 -3.37
N ILE A 2 21.38 -5.58 -2.90
CA ILE A 2 21.04 -5.26 -1.50
C ILE A 2 21.32 -6.57 -0.76
N ALA A 3 22.56 -6.70 -0.30
CA ALA A 3 22.95 -7.81 0.54
C ALA A 3 22.31 -7.61 1.92
N SER A 4 21.75 -8.71 2.45
CA SER A 4 21.27 -8.89 3.81
C SER A 4 21.82 -7.89 4.83
N LEU A 5 20.94 -7.02 5.35
CA LEU A 5 21.21 -6.19 6.53
C LEU A 5 20.99 -6.96 7.85
N PHE A 6 20.78 -8.28 7.78
CA PHE A 6 20.76 -9.14 8.96
C PHE A 6 21.98 -10.05 8.93
N SER A 7 23.08 -9.60 9.53
CA SER A 7 24.19 -10.48 9.87
C SER A 7 23.74 -11.41 10.98
N ALA A 8 23.63 -12.70 10.67
CA ALA A 8 23.49 -13.75 11.66
C ALA A 8 24.76 -13.82 12.52
N ASN A 9 24.69 -13.31 13.75
CA ASN A 9 25.30 -13.92 14.95
C ASN A 9 25.01 -13.07 16.19
N GLY A 10 24.35 -13.70 17.17
CA GLY A 10 24.15 -13.16 18.51
C GLY A 10 22.70 -12.81 18.76
N VAL A 11 22.04 -13.59 19.63
CA VAL A 11 20.72 -13.35 20.28
C VAL A 11 19.70 -12.61 19.43
N ALA A 12 18.62 -13.31 19.02
CA ALA A 12 17.42 -12.66 18.51
C ALA A 12 17.02 -11.52 19.46
N ALA A 13 17.39 -10.29 19.11
CA ALA A 13 17.03 -9.12 19.87
C ALA A 13 15.51 -9.05 19.75
N ALA A 14 14.82 -9.11 20.88
CA ALA A 14 13.40 -8.82 20.91
C ALA A 14 13.24 -7.41 20.33
N ILE A 15 12.75 -7.35 19.09
CA ILE A 15 12.31 -6.12 18.45
C ILE A 15 11.16 -5.58 19.29
N ASP A 16 11.30 -4.35 19.78
CA ASP A 16 10.25 -3.73 20.57
C ASP A 16 8.97 -3.60 19.73
N LEU A 17 7.84 -3.91 20.35
CA LEU A 17 6.53 -3.66 19.76
C LEU A 17 6.19 -2.19 19.97
N CYS A 18 5.85 -1.48 18.89
CA CYS A 18 5.40 -0.09 18.98
C CYS A 18 3.92 0.05 18.64
N GLN A 19 3.29 0.97 19.37
CA GLN A 19 1.97 1.52 19.07
C GLN A 19 2.05 3.03 19.28
N GLY A 20 1.51 3.81 18.35
CA GLY A 20 1.30 5.24 18.55
C GLY A 20 2.07 6.16 17.61
N TYR A 21 1.96 7.45 17.92
CA TYR A 21 2.17 8.58 17.01
C TYR A 21 3.64 8.99 16.79
N ASP A 22 4.57 8.63 17.69
CA ASP A 22 5.98 9.02 17.61
C ASP A 22 6.91 7.81 17.79
N ILE A 23 7.52 7.36 16.69
CA ILE A 23 8.44 6.22 16.67
C ILE A 23 9.86 6.71 16.91
N LYS A 24 10.29 6.72 18.18
CA LYS A 24 11.63 7.20 18.59
C LYS A 24 12.73 6.13 18.50
N ALA A 25 12.36 4.87 18.33
CA ALA A 25 13.27 3.75 18.13
C ALA A 25 12.66 2.75 17.14
N SER A 26 13.51 2.10 16.36
CA SER A 26 13.09 1.10 15.37
C SER A 26 12.29 -0.03 16.03
N CYS A 27 11.15 -0.39 15.45
CA CYS A 27 10.18 -1.25 16.10
C CYS A 27 9.28 -1.98 15.09
N HIS A 28 8.60 -3.02 15.58
CA HIS A 28 7.54 -3.68 14.82
C HIS A 28 6.17 -3.26 15.35
N ALA A 29 5.29 -2.82 14.45
CA ALA A 29 3.94 -2.47 14.80
C ALA A 29 2.99 -3.66 14.64
N SER A 30 1.98 -3.71 15.51
CA SER A 30 0.86 -4.64 15.36
C SER A 30 -0.09 -4.17 14.25
N ARG A 31 -0.97 -5.07 13.79
CA ARG A 31 -2.05 -4.72 12.85
C ARG A 31 -2.90 -3.54 13.38
N GLN A 32 -3.21 -2.59 12.51
CA GLN A 32 -4.04 -1.41 12.81
C GLN A 32 -5.42 -1.54 12.18
N SER A 33 -6.43 -1.00 12.89
CA SER A 33 -7.80 -0.92 12.40
C SER A 33 -8.37 0.44 12.79
N LEU A 34 -8.60 1.30 11.81
CA LEU A 34 -8.99 2.70 11.97
C LEU A 34 -10.39 2.92 11.42
N SER A 35 -11.19 3.74 12.11
CA SER A 35 -12.58 3.96 11.76
C SER A 35 -13.03 5.37 12.16
N GLY A 36 -13.18 6.28 11.21
CA GLY A 36 -13.61 7.68 11.47
C GLY A 36 -12.68 8.46 12.40
N ILE A 37 -11.41 8.09 12.43
CA ILE A 37 -10.37 8.75 13.21
C ILE A 37 -9.17 9.06 12.33
N THR A 38 -8.44 10.12 12.69
CA THR A 38 -7.14 10.46 12.11
C THR A 38 -6.02 9.91 12.99
N GLN A 39 -5.02 9.29 12.37
CA GLN A 39 -3.76 8.93 13.02
C GLN A 39 -2.57 9.38 12.16
N ASP A 40 -1.68 10.14 12.78
CA ASP A 40 -0.44 10.59 12.15
C ASP A 40 0.74 10.01 12.91
N TRP A 41 1.54 9.16 12.26
CA TRP A 41 2.72 8.57 12.88
C TRP A 41 3.98 9.15 12.25
N SER A 42 4.86 9.66 13.10
CA SER A 42 6.18 10.17 12.73
C SER A 42 7.26 9.15 13.08
N VAL A 43 8.24 8.97 12.18
CA VAL A 43 9.40 8.09 12.41
C VAL A 43 10.67 8.91 12.58
N ALA A 44 11.31 8.80 13.75
CA ALA A 44 12.54 9.53 14.03
C ALA A 44 13.67 9.16 13.06
N ASP A 45 14.63 10.08 12.91
CA ASP A 45 15.76 9.88 12.00
C ASP A 45 16.55 8.59 12.28
N GLY A 46 16.86 7.88 11.19
CA GLY A 46 17.54 6.58 11.23
C GLY A 46 16.72 5.44 11.82
N GLN A 47 15.44 5.66 12.17
CA GLN A 47 14.57 4.62 12.72
C GLN A 47 13.65 4.02 11.67
N TRP A 48 13.17 2.80 11.98
CA TRP A 48 12.30 2.02 11.13
C TRP A 48 11.02 1.64 11.86
N LEU A 49 9.88 1.99 11.27
CA LEU A 49 8.58 1.43 11.62
C LEU A 49 8.28 0.24 10.71
N VAL A 50 8.08 -0.95 11.28
CA VAL A 50 7.92 -2.18 10.48
C VAL A 50 6.58 -2.85 10.72
N PHE A 51 5.82 -3.05 9.65
CA PHE A 51 4.65 -3.92 9.58
C PHE A 51 5.01 -5.13 8.72
N SER A 52 5.25 -6.29 9.33
CA SER A 52 5.72 -7.44 8.57
C SER A 52 5.14 -8.79 8.99
N ASP A 53 5.17 -9.71 8.03
CA ASP A 53 4.85 -11.13 8.18
C ASP A 53 3.45 -11.40 8.74
N MET A 54 2.51 -10.47 8.54
CA MET A 54 1.13 -10.62 8.97
C MET A 54 0.34 -11.43 7.96
N THR A 55 -0.20 -12.57 8.37
CA THR A 55 -1.10 -13.39 7.54
C THR A 55 -2.52 -13.29 8.09
N ASN A 56 -3.46 -12.79 7.29
CA ASN A 56 -4.85 -12.59 7.69
C ASN A 56 -5.83 -13.14 6.65
N ASN A 57 -7.06 -13.42 7.07
CA ASN A 57 -8.18 -13.80 6.21
C ASN A 57 -9.20 -12.67 6.03
N ALA A 58 -8.76 -11.43 6.25
CA ALA A 58 -9.52 -10.21 6.07
C ALA A 58 -8.62 -9.15 5.40
N SER A 59 -9.21 -8.30 4.56
CA SER A 59 -8.51 -7.23 3.85
C SER A 59 -7.67 -6.32 4.75
N GLY A 60 -6.56 -5.80 4.21
CA GLY A 60 -5.65 -4.93 4.94
C GLY A 60 -4.80 -5.73 5.93
N GLY A 61 -3.80 -6.46 5.42
CA GLY A 61 -3.01 -7.37 6.25
C GLY A 61 -2.37 -6.68 7.46
N ALA A 62 -1.83 -5.48 7.25
CA ALA A 62 -1.25 -4.65 8.31
C ALA A 62 -2.17 -3.51 8.77
N VAL A 63 -2.92 -2.88 7.86
CA VAL A 63 -3.76 -1.71 8.19
C VAL A 63 -5.10 -1.81 7.48
N PHE A 64 -6.17 -1.58 8.22
CA PHE A 64 -7.52 -1.47 7.71
C PHE A 64 -8.11 -0.11 8.08
N LEU A 65 -8.67 0.61 7.11
CA LEU A 65 -9.31 1.92 7.28
C LEU A 65 -10.75 1.92 6.76
N GLN A 66 -11.65 2.58 7.48
CA GLN A 66 -13.04 2.77 7.07
C GLN A 66 -13.67 4.04 7.67
N GLN A 67 -14.90 4.35 7.27
CA GLN A 67 -15.73 5.44 7.81
C GLN A 67 -15.01 6.81 7.85
N GLY A 68 -14.30 7.18 6.80
CA GLY A 68 -13.56 8.46 6.76
C GLY A 68 -12.33 8.50 7.67
N ALA A 69 -11.69 7.36 7.91
CA ALA A 69 -10.44 7.33 8.68
C ALA A 69 -9.30 7.91 7.84
N GLU A 70 -8.37 8.57 8.52
CA GLU A 70 -7.17 9.13 7.90
C GLU A 70 -5.94 8.48 8.54
N PHE A 71 -4.98 8.07 7.73
CA PHE A 71 -3.71 7.56 8.22
C PHE A 71 -2.54 8.19 7.50
N SER A 72 -1.69 8.87 8.27
CA SER A 72 -0.46 9.46 7.78
C SER A 72 0.75 8.75 8.36
N LEU A 73 1.69 8.40 7.48
CA LEU A 73 3.01 7.87 7.84
C LEU A 73 4.05 8.78 7.21
N LEU A 74 4.90 9.38 8.05
CA LEU A 74 5.91 10.33 7.63
C LEU A 74 7.19 10.18 8.47
N PRO A 75 8.36 10.55 7.93
CA PRO A 75 9.51 10.78 8.79
C PRO A 75 9.26 11.99 9.71
N GLU A 76 9.94 12.03 10.86
CA GLU A 76 10.03 13.24 11.68
C GLU A 76 10.83 14.32 10.96
N ASN A 77 11.92 13.93 10.27
CA ASN A 77 12.70 14.81 9.40
C ASN A 77 13.00 14.14 8.04
N GLU A 78 14.21 13.58 7.85
CA GLU A 78 14.72 13.18 6.52
C GLU A 78 14.92 11.67 6.37
N THR A 79 15.16 10.92 7.45
CA THR A 79 15.71 9.55 7.34
C THR A 79 14.92 8.47 8.05
N GLY A 80 13.81 8.82 8.70
CA GLY A 80 12.87 7.84 9.24
C GLY A 80 12.14 7.10 8.12
N MET A 81 11.98 5.79 8.25
CA MET A 81 11.39 4.95 7.20
C MET A 81 10.27 4.07 7.73
N THR A 82 9.26 3.82 6.90
CA THR A 82 8.26 2.77 7.17
C THR A 82 8.38 1.61 6.19
N LEU A 83 8.29 0.38 6.68
CA LEU A 83 8.33 -0.85 5.89
C LEU A 83 7.07 -1.68 6.09
N PHE A 84 6.36 -1.97 5.00
CA PHE A 84 5.35 -3.01 4.91
C PHE A 84 5.91 -4.20 4.14
N ALA A 85 6.24 -5.29 4.83
CA ALA A 85 6.91 -6.44 4.23
C ALA A 85 6.16 -7.77 4.44
N ASN A 86 5.98 -8.54 3.37
CA ASN A 86 5.42 -9.91 3.43
C ASN A 86 4.05 -10.02 4.10
N ASN A 87 3.25 -8.94 4.09
CA ASN A 87 1.89 -9.01 4.62
C ASN A 87 1.00 -9.70 3.58
N THR A 88 0.27 -10.72 4.02
CA THR A 88 -0.52 -11.59 3.16
C THR A 88 -1.97 -11.62 3.63
N VAL A 89 -2.90 -11.33 2.72
CA VAL A 89 -4.33 -11.59 2.94
C VAL A 89 -4.80 -12.69 2.00
N THR A 90 -5.36 -13.76 2.55
CA THR A 90 -5.81 -14.93 1.76
C THR A 90 -7.29 -14.85 1.44
N GLY A 91 -7.69 -15.32 0.26
CA GLY A 91 -9.08 -15.34 -0.20
C GLY A 91 -9.33 -14.31 -1.29
N GLU A 92 -10.03 -14.73 -2.35
CA GLU A 92 -10.24 -13.97 -3.60
C GLU A 92 -10.86 -12.58 -3.38
N TYR A 93 -11.65 -12.41 -2.33
CA TYR A 93 -12.32 -11.14 -2.01
C TYR A 93 -11.57 -10.27 -1.00
N ASN A 94 -10.41 -10.73 -0.52
CA ASN A 94 -9.60 -9.98 0.43
C ASN A 94 -8.52 -9.19 -0.31
N ASN A 95 -8.61 -7.86 -0.17
CA ASN A 95 -7.82 -6.90 -0.93
C ASN A 95 -6.79 -6.21 -0.03
N GLY A 96 -5.76 -5.61 -0.62
CA GLY A 96 -4.78 -4.84 0.14
C GLY A 96 -3.92 -5.72 1.04
N GLY A 97 -2.89 -6.36 0.48
CA GLY A 97 -2.01 -7.26 1.23
C GLY A 97 -1.38 -6.59 2.45
N ALA A 98 -1.05 -5.31 2.34
CA ALA A 98 -0.64 -4.48 3.47
C ALA A 98 -1.77 -3.57 3.97
N ILE A 99 -2.32 -2.73 3.10
CA ILE A 99 -3.28 -1.68 3.48
C ILE A 99 -4.56 -1.82 2.70
N PHE A 100 -5.69 -1.76 3.41
CA PHE A 100 -7.01 -1.67 2.81
C PHE A 100 -7.74 -0.44 3.34
N ALA A 101 -8.11 0.47 2.46
CA ALA A 101 -8.87 1.68 2.75
C ALA A 101 -10.20 1.67 1.99
N LYS A 102 -11.29 1.98 2.69
CA LYS A 102 -12.65 2.06 2.13
C LYS A 102 -13.44 3.22 2.75
N GLU A 103 -14.62 3.50 2.20
CA GLU A 103 -15.57 4.46 2.79
C GLU A 103 -14.94 5.83 3.02
N ASN A 104 -14.36 6.41 1.96
CA ASN A 104 -13.80 7.77 1.96
C ASN A 104 -12.63 7.95 2.95
N SER A 105 -11.82 6.91 3.13
CA SER A 105 -10.64 6.97 3.99
C SER A 105 -9.44 7.52 3.22
N THR A 106 -8.61 8.31 3.90
CA THR A 106 -7.44 8.98 3.29
C THR A 106 -6.13 8.34 3.75
N LEU A 107 -5.20 8.20 2.81
CA LEU A 107 -3.83 7.72 3.04
C LEU A 107 -2.81 8.77 2.62
N ASN A 108 -1.94 9.17 3.56
CA ASN A 108 -0.81 10.06 3.31
C ASN A 108 0.49 9.34 3.68
N LEU A 109 1.23 8.85 2.68
CA LEU A 109 2.39 7.99 2.91
C LEU A 109 3.65 8.65 2.33
N THR A 110 4.65 8.87 3.17
CA THR A 110 5.96 9.42 2.79
C THR A 110 7.06 8.52 3.33
N ASP A 111 8.12 8.29 2.54
CA ASP A 111 9.29 7.48 2.95
C ASP A 111 8.91 6.05 3.36
N VAL A 112 8.15 5.41 2.47
CA VAL A 112 7.56 4.08 2.70
C VAL A 112 8.01 3.06 1.67
N ILE A 113 8.22 1.82 2.15
CA ILE A 113 8.54 0.67 1.31
C ILE A 113 7.45 -0.39 1.48
N PHE A 114 6.89 -0.85 0.36
CA PHE A 114 6.02 -2.02 0.28
C PHE A 114 6.75 -3.13 -0.46
N SER A 115 7.13 -4.20 0.24
CA SER A 115 7.90 -5.30 -0.35
C SER A 115 7.23 -6.64 -0.11
N GLY A 116 6.89 -7.36 -1.18
CA GLY A 116 6.43 -8.75 -1.05
C GLY A 116 5.05 -8.91 -0.42
N ASN A 117 4.21 -7.87 -0.44
CA ASN A 117 2.85 -7.98 0.09
C ASN A 117 1.95 -8.66 -0.93
N VAL A 118 1.02 -9.48 -0.44
CA VAL A 118 0.18 -10.34 -1.27
C VAL A 118 -1.29 -10.17 -0.88
N ALA A 119 -2.12 -9.82 -1.86
CA ALA A 119 -3.56 -9.84 -1.75
C ALA A 119 -4.13 -11.07 -2.48
N GLY A 120 -5.15 -11.67 -1.90
CA GLY A 120 -5.94 -12.71 -2.58
C GLY A 120 -6.75 -12.12 -3.73
N GLY A 121 -7.27 -10.90 -3.58
CA GLY A 121 -7.91 -10.12 -4.62
C GLY A 121 -7.01 -9.02 -5.19
N TYR A 122 -7.49 -7.78 -5.16
CA TYR A 122 -6.86 -6.61 -5.79
C TYR A 122 -5.92 -5.86 -4.86
N GLY A 123 -4.99 -5.11 -5.46
CA GLY A 123 -4.09 -4.22 -4.71
C GLY A 123 -3.12 -5.01 -3.85
N GLY A 124 -2.09 -5.62 -4.47
CA GLY A 124 -1.19 -6.52 -3.76
C GLY A 124 -0.56 -5.93 -2.50
N ALA A 125 -0.26 -4.62 -2.53
CA ALA A 125 0.10 -3.85 -1.35
C ALA A 125 -1.07 -3.04 -0.81
N ILE A 126 -1.64 -2.16 -1.64
CA ILE A 126 -2.66 -1.18 -1.25
C ILE A 126 -3.92 -1.39 -2.08
N TYR A 127 -5.04 -1.50 -1.39
CA TYR A 127 -6.36 -1.27 -1.98
C TYR A 127 -6.94 0.00 -1.38
N SER A 128 -7.40 0.93 -2.21
CA SER A 128 -8.12 2.12 -1.76
C SER A 128 -9.44 2.29 -2.52
N SER A 129 -10.51 2.59 -1.80
CA SER A 129 -11.83 2.88 -2.37
C SER A 129 -12.44 4.12 -1.72
N GLY A 130 -12.59 5.16 -2.53
CA GLY A 130 -13.20 6.43 -2.12
C GLY A 130 -14.66 6.56 -2.55
N THR A 131 -15.22 7.73 -2.28
CA THR A 131 -16.57 8.13 -2.72
C THR A 131 -16.53 9.22 -3.80
N ASN A 132 -15.37 9.48 -4.42
CA ASN A 132 -15.15 10.54 -5.41
C ASN A 132 -15.42 11.97 -4.91
N ASP A 133 -15.09 12.27 -3.65
CA ASP A 133 -15.36 13.59 -3.09
C ASP A 133 -14.46 14.66 -3.77
N THR A 134 -15.08 15.55 -4.55
CA THR A 134 -14.36 16.57 -5.33
C THR A 134 -13.38 17.40 -4.49
N GLY A 135 -12.09 17.35 -4.81
CA GLY A 135 -11.07 18.29 -4.33
C GLY A 135 -10.25 17.83 -3.12
N ALA A 136 -10.45 16.60 -2.63
CA ALA A 136 -9.61 15.98 -1.61
C ALA A 136 -8.79 14.84 -2.24
N VAL A 137 -7.47 14.81 -2.01
CA VAL A 137 -6.63 13.68 -2.43
C VAL A 137 -6.81 12.53 -1.44
N ASP A 138 -7.34 11.40 -1.90
CA ASP A 138 -7.61 10.24 -1.05
C ASP A 138 -6.37 9.36 -0.86
N LEU A 139 -5.53 9.25 -1.90
CA LEU A 139 -4.28 8.50 -1.84
C LEU A 139 -3.11 9.37 -2.28
N ARG A 140 -2.30 9.77 -1.31
CA ARG A 140 -1.04 10.48 -1.55
C ARG A 140 0.14 9.62 -1.13
N VAL A 141 1.03 9.35 -2.07
CA VAL A 141 2.27 8.59 -1.83
C VAL A 141 3.46 9.37 -2.39
N THR A 142 4.45 9.64 -1.54
CA THR A 142 5.65 10.40 -1.89
C THR A 142 6.91 9.66 -1.46
N ASN A 143 7.95 9.66 -2.29
CA ASN A 143 9.24 9.03 -2.02
C ASN A 143 9.10 7.58 -1.53
N ALA A 144 8.54 6.72 -2.38
CA ALA A 144 8.16 5.37 -1.99
C ALA A 144 8.65 4.31 -2.96
N MET A 145 8.73 3.07 -2.48
CA MET A 145 9.02 1.92 -3.33
C MET A 145 8.00 0.81 -3.11
N PHE A 146 7.39 0.36 -4.20
CA PHE A 146 6.58 -0.85 -4.27
C PHE A 146 7.35 -1.90 -5.04
N ARG A 147 7.76 -2.98 -4.37
CA ARG A 147 8.40 -4.10 -5.05
C ARG A 147 7.80 -5.46 -4.74
N ASN A 148 7.79 -6.33 -5.74
CA ASN A 148 7.39 -7.73 -5.58
C ASN A 148 6.00 -7.90 -4.94
N ASN A 149 5.11 -6.91 -5.06
CA ASN A 149 3.76 -7.04 -4.54
C ASN A 149 2.88 -7.78 -5.54
N ILE A 150 1.94 -8.59 -5.04
CA ILE A 150 1.15 -9.51 -5.86
C ILE A 150 -0.34 -9.36 -5.54
N ALA A 151 -1.14 -9.09 -6.56
CA ALA A 151 -2.59 -9.27 -6.56
C ALA A 151 -2.91 -10.61 -7.24
N ASN A 152 -3.37 -11.61 -6.49
CA ASN A 152 -3.53 -12.98 -6.99
C ASN A 152 -4.75 -13.19 -7.90
N ASP A 153 -5.80 -12.41 -7.71
CA ASP A 153 -7.03 -12.54 -8.49
C ASP A 153 -7.48 -11.17 -8.99
N GLY A 154 -6.62 -10.49 -9.76
CA GLY A 154 -7.05 -9.33 -10.53
C GLY A 154 -6.07 -8.17 -10.56
N LYS A 155 -6.54 -6.99 -10.20
CA LYS A 155 -6.04 -5.68 -10.65
C LYS A 155 -5.07 -5.02 -9.68
N GLY A 156 -4.15 -4.22 -10.21
CA GLY A 156 -3.28 -3.37 -9.41
C GLY A 156 -2.25 -4.19 -8.61
N GLY A 157 -1.22 -4.70 -9.28
CA GLY A 157 -0.27 -5.63 -8.66
C GLY A 157 0.39 -5.08 -7.38
N ALA A 158 0.62 -3.76 -7.32
CA ALA A 158 0.92 -3.07 -6.07
C ALA A 158 -0.29 -2.28 -5.54
N ILE A 159 -0.84 -1.38 -6.35
CA ILE A 159 -1.91 -0.47 -5.93
C ILE A 159 -3.13 -0.71 -6.80
N TYR A 160 -4.25 -1.00 -6.17
CA TYR A 160 -5.56 -0.85 -6.79
C TYR A 160 -6.28 0.32 -6.14
N THR A 161 -6.85 1.19 -6.95
CA THR A 161 -7.64 2.30 -6.45
C THR A 161 -8.88 2.50 -7.29
N ILE A 162 -10.00 2.71 -6.61
CA ILE A 162 -11.27 3.03 -7.24
C ILE A 162 -11.87 4.29 -6.62
N ASN A 163 -12.37 5.17 -7.47
CA ASN A 163 -13.11 6.36 -7.05
C ASN A 163 -12.32 7.30 -6.12
N ASN A 164 -11.04 7.54 -6.45
CA ASN A 164 -10.13 8.33 -5.61
C ASN A 164 -9.36 9.34 -6.45
N ASP A 165 -9.08 10.50 -5.85
CA ASP A 165 -8.00 11.37 -6.32
C ASP A 165 -6.65 10.79 -5.87
N VAL A 166 -5.70 10.65 -6.81
CA VAL A 166 -4.43 9.97 -6.59
C VAL A 166 -3.27 10.90 -6.89
N TYR A 167 -2.33 11.00 -5.95
CA TYR A 167 -1.08 11.72 -6.13
C TYR A 167 0.12 10.82 -5.80
N LEU A 168 0.92 10.50 -6.81
CA LEU A 168 2.17 9.77 -6.68
C LEU A 168 3.32 10.69 -7.09
N SER A 169 4.31 10.88 -6.22
CA SER A 169 5.55 11.58 -6.56
C SER A 169 6.76 10.80 -6.09
N ASP A 170 7.78 10.69 -6.94
CA ASP A 170 9.06 10.06 -6.56
C ASP A 170 8.87 8.59 -6.14
N VAL A 171 7.99 7.87 -6.86
CA VAL A 171 7.65 6.48 -6.55
C VAL A 171 8.36 5.52 -7.51
N ILE A 172 8.79 4.37 -7.02
CA ILE A 172 9.32 3.27 -7.84
C ILE A 172 8.40 2.06 -7.70
N PHE A 173 7.91 1.55 -8.82
CA PHE A 173 7.23 0.27 -8.92
C PHE A 173 8.15 -0.74 -9.61
N ASP A 174 8.64 -1.74 -8.87
CA ASP A 174 9.52 -2.78 -9.41
C ASP A 174 8.98 -4.19 -9.21
N ASN A 175 8.80 -4.94 -10.31
CA ASN A 175 8.42 -6.35 -10.27
C ASN A 175 7.10 -6.63 -9.50
N ASN A 176 6.12 -5.73 -9.58
CA ASN A 176 4.78 -5.98 -9.06
C ASN A 176 3.94 -6.76 -10.10
N GLN A 177 3.02 -7.59 -9.62
CA GLN A 177 2.30 -8.55 -10.47
C GLN A 177 0.81 -8.57 -10.15
N ALA A 178 0.01 -8.41 -11.19
CA ALA A 178 -1.43 -8.61 -11.19
C ALA A 178 -1.72 -9.90 -11.96
N TYR A 179 -2.19 -10.97 -11.31
CA TYR A 179 -2.55 -12.20 -12.00
C TYR A 179 -3.96 -12.14 -12.58
N THR A 180 -4.21 -12.85 -13.68
CA THR A 180 -5.54 -12.97 -14.28
C THR A 180 -6.52 -13.54 -13.25
N SER A 181 -7.63 -12.84 -13.03
CA SER A 181 -8.69 -13.38 -12.19
C SER A 181 -9.32 -14.60 -12.87
N THR A 182 -9.75 -15.56 -12.06
CA THR A 182 -10.54 -16.70 -12.56
C THR A 182 -12.03 -16.36 -12.73
N SER A 183 -12.47 -15.20 -12.24
CA SER A 183 -13.89 -14.92 -12.01
C SER A 183 -14.40 -13.58 -12.58
N TYR A 184 -13.60 -12.51 -12.61
CA TYR A 184 -14.15 -11.16 -12.80
C TYR A 184 -13.44 -10.27 -13.84
N SER A 185 -12.15 -10.45 -14.14
CA SER A 185 -11.46 -9.78 -15.26
C SER A 185 -10.08 -10.37 -15.58
N ASP A 186 -9.56 -10.09 -16.77
CA ASP A 186 -8.13 -10.24 -17.00
C ASP A 186 -7.34 -9.32 -16.03
N GLY A 187 -6.11 -9.70 -15.70
CA GLY A 187 -5.28 -8.92 -14.77
C GLY A 187 -4.87 -7.61 -15.43
N ASP A 188 -5.33 -6.48 -14.88
CA ASP A 188 -4.98 -5.14 -15.34
C ASP A 188 -4.03 -4.45 -14.34
N GLY A 189 -3.23 -3.49 -14.83
CA GLY A 189 -2.38 -2.65 -13.98
C GLY A 189 -1.36 -3.42 -13.15
N GLY A 190 -0.31 -3.95 -13.79
CA GLY A 190 0.71 -4.77 -13.12
C GLY A 190 1.42 -4.05 -11.97
N ALA A 191 1.51 -2.72 -12.05
CA ALA A 191 1.93 -1.89 -10.94
C ALA A 191 0.73 -1.27 -10.23
N ILE A 192 -0.04 -0.46 -10.96
CA ILE A 192 -1.17 0.30 -10.46
C ILE A 192 -2.36 0.11 -11.40
N ASP A 193 -3.57 -0.02 -10.87
CA ASP A 193 -4.81 0.16 -11.62
C ASP A 193 -5.61 1.28 -10.92
N VAL A 194 -5.88 2.34 -11.67
CA VAL A 194 -6.77 3.44 -11.25
C VAL A 194 -8.06 3.33 -12.05
N THR A 195 -9.14 2.99 -11.36
CA THR A 195 -10.47 2.83 -11.96
C THR A 195 -11.43 3.88 -11.43
N ASP A 196 -12.28 4.43 -12.30
CA ASP A 196 -13.47 5.19 -11.88
C ASP A 196 -14.74 4.40 -12.13
N ASN A 197 -15.70 4.50 -11.21
CA ASN A 197 -17.04 3.98 -11.41
C ASN A 197 -17.81 4.90 -12.36
N ASN A 198 -17.86 4.51 -13.64
CA ASN A 198 -18.55 5.22 -14.72
C ASN A 198 -20.07 5.41 -14.52
N SER A 199 -20.68 4.77 -13.52
CA SER A 199 -22.10 4.95 -13.18
C SER A 199 -22.36 6.16 -12.27
N ASP A 200 -21.31 6.70 -11.63
CA ASP A 200 -21.40 7.93 -10.84
C ASP A 200 -20.96 9.13 -11.68
N SER A 201 -21.93 9.77 -12.34
CA SER A 201 -21.68 10.97 -13.14
C SER A 201 -21.59 12.25 -12.30
N LYS A 202 -21.82 12.20 -10.99
CA LYS A 202 -21.80 13.38 -10.11
C LYS A 202 -20.41 13.63 -9.56
N HIS A 203 -19.63 12.57 -9.45
CA HIS A 203 -18.36 12.56 -8.75
C HIS A 203 -17.40 11.64 -9.54
N PRO A 204 -16.79 12.10 -10.64
CA PRO A 204 -15.63 11.41 -11.22
C PRO A 204 -14.39 11.66 -10.36
N SER A 205 -13.36 10.80 -10.41
CA SER A 205 -12.05 11.21 -9.87
C SER A 205 -11.65 12.51 -10.57
N GLY A 206 -11.23 13.49 -9.77
CA GLY A 206 -10.82 14.79 -10.26
C GLY A 206 -9.49 14.69 -11.01
N TYR A 207 -8.53 13.93 -10.48
CA TYR A 207 -7.24 13.70 -11.14
C TYR A 207 -6.43 12.52 -10.58
N THR A 208 -5.66 11.90 -11.47
CA THR A 208 -4.48 11.09 -11.12
C THR A 208 -3.23 11.85 -11.56
N ILE A 209 -2.38 12.21 -10.61
CA ILE A 209 -1.09 12.84 -10.86
C ILE A 209 0.01 11.85 -10.52
N ILE A 210 0.84 11.54 -11.53
CA ILE A 210 2.03 10.69 -11.38
C ILE A 210 3.23 11.53 -11.81
N ASN A 211 4.07 11.88 -10.83
CA ASN A 211 5.25 12.72 -11.00
C ASN A 211 6.52 11.95 -10.62
N ASN A 212 7.59 12.14 -11.39
CA ASN A 212 8.90 11.51 -11.16
C ASN A 212 8.84 10.02 -10.73
N THR A 213 7.95 9.25 -11.34
CA THR A 213 7.68 7.86 -10.95
C THR A 213 8.23 6.91 -12.00
N ALA A 214 8.89 5.85 -11.56
CA ALA A 214 9.47 4.83 -12.42
C ALA A 214 8.73 3.51 -12.27
N PHE A 215 8.59 2.80 -13.39
CA PHE A 215 7.96 1.48 -13.42
C PHE A 215 8.87 0.49 -14.15
N THR A 216 9.28 -0.57 -13.47
CA THR A 216 10.17 -1.60 -13.99
C THR A 216 9.61 -2.99 -13.72
N ASN A 217 9.64 -3.87 -14.72
CA ASN A 217 9.28 -5.30 -14.58
C ASN A 217 7.87 -5.60 -14.04
N ASN A 218 6.94 -4.65 -14.10
CA ASN A 218 5.57 -4.88 -13.64
C ASN A 218 4.77 -5.64 -14.70
N THR A 219 3.96 -6.62 -14.27
CA THR A 219 3.27 -7.56 -15.16
C THR A 219 1.79 -7.66 -14.82
N ALA A 220 0.91 -7.63 -15.83
CA ALA A 220 -0.53 -7.82 -15.65
C ALA A 220 -1.01 -8.97 -16.54
N GLY A 221 -1.67 -9.95 -15.92
CA GLY A 221 -2.03 -11.21 -16.54
C GLY A 221 -0.85 -11.91 -17.21
N ASN A 222 -1.09 -12.48 -18.40
CA ASN A 222 -0.04 -13.11 -19.22
C ASN A 222 0.74 -12.09 -20.08
N ALA A 223 0.45 -10.80 -19.97
CA ALA A 223 1.10 -9.75 -20.75
C ALA A 223 2.18 -9.05 -19.89
N ALA A 224 3.44 -9.24 -20.27
CA ALA A 224 4.51 -8.41 -19.77
C ALA A 224 4.27 -6.95 -20.22
N ASN A 225 4.28 -6.00 -19.28
CA ASN A 225 4.26 -4.54 -19.47
C ASN A 225 2.92 -3.79 -19.52
N LEU A 226 1.79 -4.32 -19.04
CA LEU A 226 0.63 -3.45 -18.77
C LEU A 226 0.85 -2.74 -17.43
N LEU A 227 1.22 -1.46 -17.52
CA LEU A 227 1.81 -0.66 -16.44
C LEU A 227 0.79 0.06 -15.57
N ILE A 228 -0.30 0.51 -16.18
CA ILE A 228 -1.42 1.29 -15.61
C ILE A 228 -2.69 0.77 -16.28
#